data_AF-A0A1G2FE16-F1
#
_entry.id   AF-A0A1G2FE16-F1
#
_cell.length_a   1.000
_cell.length_b   1.000
_cell.length_c   1.000
_cell.angle_alpha   90.00
_cell.angle_beta   90.00
_cell.angle_gamma   90.00
#
_symmetry.space_group_name_H-M   'P 1'
#
loop_
_entity.id
_entity.type
_entity.pdbx_description
1 polymer ?
#
loop_
_entity_poly.entity_id
_entity_poly.type
_entity_poly.pdbx_seq_one_letter_code
_entity_poly.pdbx_strand_id
1 'polypeptide(L)'
;MELLQETPMAKKHKKRIQKRRKKEVKRQETAIQQIVNYYFQTKGLSLKEIKNNAKKRKIIYSRFTRPAKQLLELAGSVRAAKKSINKVAKWAKSRNLDYAIETVFKKWLELDRLKPKEVVKKPFFQDMPMVWSETKKKWYVIKDDTQWLEFAADESEIEWRIIK
;
A
#
# COMPACT_ATOMS: atom_id res chain seq x y z
N MET A 1 27.57 57.44 -3.03
CA MET A 1 26.92 56.12 -2.94
C MET A 1 27.67 55.30 -1.90
N GLU A 2 27.22 55.35 -0.65
CA GLU A 2 27.82 54.57 0.44
C GLU A 2 27.37 53.11 0.31
N LEU A 3 28.32 52.24 -0.04
CA LEU A 3 28.11 50.79 -0.07
C LEU A 3 27.88 50.31 1.37
N LEU A 4 26.62 50.02 1.71
CA LEU A 4 26.23 49.33 2.94
C LEU A 4 26.95 47.97 3.02
N GLN A 5 28.09 47.94 3.69
CA GLN A 5 28.82 46.71 3.95
C GLN A 5 28.05 45.86 4.97
N GLU A 6 27.74 44.62 4.60
CA GLU A 6 27.04 43.67 5.48
C GLU A 6 27.81 43.46 6.79
N THR A 7 27.15 43.71 7.93
CA THR A 7 27.72 43.51 9.26
C THR A 7 28.16 42.05 9.49
N PRO A 8 29.26 41.81 10.22
CA PRO A 8 29.79 40.46 10.45
C PRO A 8 28.79 39.50 11.11
N MET A 9 27.85 40.04 11.90
CA MET A 9 26.72 39.31 12.50
C MET A 9 25.73 38.78 11.45
N ALA A 10 25.39 39.57 10.43
CA ALA A 10 24.49 39.18 9.34
C ALA A 10 25.12 38.10 8.45
N LYS A 11 26.43 38.21 8.16
CA LYS A 11 27.20 37.17 7.45
C LYS A 11 27.25 35.85 8.22
N LYS A 12 27.41 35.89 9.54
CA LYS A 12 27.42 34.70 10.42
C LYS A 12 26.04 34.02 10.48
N HIS A 13 24.97 34.81 10.49
CA HIS A 13 23.59 34.31 10.42
C HIS A 13 23.26 33.67 9.06
N LYS A 14 23.56 34.35 7.94
CA LYS A 14 23.42 33.78 6.59
C LYS A 14 24.20 32.47 6.45
N LYS A 15 25.46 32.42 6.89
CA LYS A 15 26.27 31.19 6.90
C LYS A 15 25.63 30.07 7.73
N ARG A 16 25.07 30.35 8.93
CA ARG A 16 24.35 29.34 9.73
C ARG A 16 23.09 28.81 9.03
N ILE A 17 22.30 29.69 8.40
CA ILE A 17 21.08 29.32 7.68
C ILE A 17 21.43 28.47 6.45
N GLN A 18 22.47 28.83 5.71
CA GLN A 18 22.95 28.11 4.54
C GLN A 18 23.54 26.73 4.90
N LYS A 19 24.27 26.65 6.03
CA LYS A 19 24.80 25.39 6.58
C LYS A 19 23.68 24.49 7.10
N ARG A 20 22.63 25.04 7.72
CA ARG A 20 21.40 24.31 8.09
C ARG A 20 20.65 23.78 6.87
N ARG A 21 20.41 24.63 5.85
CA ARG A 21 19.78 24.23 4.57
C ARG A 21 20.56 23.10 3.88
N LYS A 22 21.89 23.18 3.80
CA LYS A 22 22.73 22.09 3.24
C LYS A 22 22.66 20.79 4.06
N LYS A 23 22.50 20.87 5.39
CA LYS A 23 22.42 19.70 6.29
C LYS A 23 21.05 19.02 6.24
N GLU A 24 19.99 19.76 5.95
CA GLU A 24 18.63 19.23 5.72
C GLU A 24 18.51 18.44 4.40
N VAL A 25 19.27 18.82 3.37
CA VAL A 25 19.19 18.24 2.02
C VAL A 25 19.84 16.84 1.90
N LYS A 26 20.61 16.37 2.90
CA LYS A 26 21.34 15.08 2.81
C LYS A 26 21.29 14.22 4.09
N ARG A 27 20.23 14.29 4.90
CA ARG A 27 20.02 13.22 5.90
C ARG A 27 19.44 12.00 5.19
N GLN A 28 20.29 11.01 4.91
CA GLN A 28 19.82 9.70 4.48
C GLN A 28 18.89 9.12 5.55
N GLU A 29 17.79 8.52 5.10
CA GLU A 29 16.83 7.87 6.00
C GLU A 29 17.48 6.70 6.71
N THR A 30 17.25 6.57 8.02
CA THR A 30 17.72 5.40 8.76
C THR A 30 17.01 4.13 8.26
N ALA A 31 17.59 2.96 8.47
CA ALA A 31 16.99 1.68 8.06
C ALA A 31 15.54 1.51 8.59
N ILE A 32 15.30 1.90 9.85
CA ILE A 32 13.97 1.90 10.47
C ILE A 32 13.03 2.88 9.75
N GLN A 33 13.50 4.10 9.46
CA GLN A 33 12.68 5.09 8.73
C GLN A 33 12.30 4.59 7.34
N GLN A 34 13.24 3.97 6.62
CA GLN A 34 12.97 3.41 5.30
C GLN A 34 11.90 2.32 5.33
N ILE A 35 11.86 1.50 6.39
CA ILE A 35 10.84 0.44 6.56
C ILE A 35 9.48 1.05 6.89
N VAL A 36 9.41 1.99 7.84
CA VAL A 36 8.15 2.65 8.21
C VAL A 36 7.58 3.46 7.04
N ASN A 37 8.44 4.22 6.35
CA ASN A 37 8.04 4.97 5.15
C ASN A 37 7.52 4.05 4.06
N TYR A 38 8.19 2.92 3.81
CA TYR A 38 7.73 1.93 2.83
C TYR A 38 6.39 1.30 3.24
N TYR A 39 6.20 0.98 4.52
CA TYR A 39 4.91 0.51 5.03
C TYR A 39 3.78 1.51 4.72
N PHE A 40 3.95 2.80 5.02
CA PHE A 40 2.96 3.82 4.70
C PHE A 40 2.78 4.04 3.19
N GLN A 41 3.83 3.91 2.40
CA GLN A 41 3.73 3.92 0.93
C GLN A 41 2.85 2.77 0.44
N THR A 42 2.97 1.57 1.02
CA THR A 42 2.05 0.47 0.66
C THR A 42 0.60 0.78 1.04
N LYS A 43 0.36 1.66 2.02
CA LYS A 43 -0.97 2.18 2.38
C LYS A 43 -1.45 3.34 1.49
N GLY A 44 -0.66 3.75 0.49
CA GLY A 44 -1.00 4.83 -0.43
C GLY A 44 -0.59 6.23 0.05
N LEU A 45 0.22 6.35 1.11
CA LEU A 45 0.68 7.64 1.61
C LEU A 45 2.07 8.00 1.07
N SER A 46 2.20 9.19 0.51
CA SER A 46 3.48 9.77 0.11
C SER A 46 4.28 10.27 1.33
N LEU A 47 5.60 10.45 1.16
CA LEU A 47 6.46 11.02 2.20
C LEU A 47 6.00 12.41 2.68
N LYS A 48 5.44 13.22 1.77
CA LYS A 48 4.91 14.55 2.07
C LYS A 48 3.68 14.44 2.97
N GLU A 49 2.77 13.51 2.67
CA GLU A 49 1.57 13.26 3.47
C GLU A 49 1.91 12.68 4.84
N ILE A 50 2.85 11.73 4.91
CA ILE A 50 3.30 11.15 6.19
C ILE A 50 3.83 12.27 7.10
N LYS A 51 4.68 13.17 6.59
CA LYS A 51 5.23 14.30 7.35
C LYS A 51 4.13 15.27 7.80
N ASN A 52 3.19 15.61 6.91
CA ASN A 52 2.09 16.51 7.24
C ASN A 52 1.14 15.90 8.27
N ASN A 53 0.80 14.62 8.13
CA ASN A 53 -0.05 13.88 9.06
C ASN A 53 0.61 13.70 10.41
N ALA A 54 1.93 13.46 10.47
CA ALA A 54 2.68 13.41 11.71
C ALA A 54 2.69 14.76 12.44
N LYS A 55 2.89 15.88 11.72
CA LYS A 55 2.77 17.23 12.29
C LYS A 55 1.38 17.52 12.85
N LYS A 56 0.34 17.08 12.13
CA LYS A 56 -1.06 17.18 12.55
C LYS A 56 -1.48 16.11 13.58
N ARG A 57 -0.54 15.30 14.10
CA ARG A 57 -0.77 14.19 15.04
C ARG A 57 -1.76 13.12 14.57
N LYS A 58 -2.09 13.08 13.27
CA LYS A 58 -2.93 12.03 12.65
C LYS A 58 -2.20 10.69 12.54
N ILE A 59 -0.86 10.74 12.46
CA ILE A 59 0.01 9.56 12.49
C ILE A 59 1.00 9.73 13.64
N ILE A 60 0.95 8.82 14.60
CA ILE A 60 1.94 8.76 15.67
C ILE A 60 3.09 7.87 15.20
N TYR A 61 4.06 8.48 14.52
CA TYR A 61 5.17 7.77 13.84
C TYR A 61 5.96 6.84 14.79
N SER A 62 6.13 7.24 16.05
CA SER A 62 6.83 6.46 17.08
C SER A 62 6.19 5.09 17.37
N ARG A 63 4.90 4.90 17.08
CA ARG A 63 4.25 3.58 17.24
C ARG A 63 4.79 2.54 16.28
N PHE A 64 5.31 2.97 15.12
CA PHE A 64 5.77 2.07 14.05
C PHE A 64 7.28 1.82 14.10
N THR A 65 8.03 2.57 14.91
CA THR A 65 9.50 2.43 14.96
C THR A 65 9.95 1.15 15.66
N ARG A 66 9.29 0.76 16.76
CA ARG A 66 9.58 -0.50 17.47
C ARG A 66 9.27 -1.73 16.60
N PRO A 67 8.08 -1.85 15.99
CA PRO A 67 7.80 -2.92 15.03
C PRO A 67 8.80 -2.92 13.85
N ALA A 68 9.10 -1.77 13.26
CA ALA A 68 10.05 -1.71 12.15
C ALA A 68 11.47 -2.17 12.54
N LYS A 69 11.91 -1.87 13.78
CA LYS A 69 13.18 -2.37 14.31
C LYS A 69 13.18 -3.91 14.41
N GLN A 70 12.13 -4.48 14.99
CA GLN A 70 12.00 -5.94 15.12
C GLN A 70 11.93 -6.63 13.76
N LEU A 71 11.25 -6.02 12.79
CA LEU A 71 11.19 -6.54 11.42
C LEU A 71 12.57 -6.48 10.73
N LEU A 72 13.33 -5.42 10.94
CA LEU A 72 14.69 -5.32 10.40
C LEU A 72 15.60 -6.43 10.96
N GLU A 73 15.51 -6.67 12.26
CA GLU A 73 16.26 -7.72 12.95
C GLU A 73 15.90 -9.11 12.42
N LEU A 74 14.59 -9.40 12.33
CA LEU A 74 14.09 -10.69 11.83
C LEU A 74 14.40 -10.92 10.34
N ALA A 75 14.32 -9.86 9.52
CA ALA A 75 14.55 -9.97 8.08
C ALA A 75 16.05 -9.91 7.69
N GLY A 76 16.93 -9.48 8.59
CA GLY A 76 18.36 -9.29 8.37
C GLY A 76 18.75 -8.16 7.42
N SER A 77 17.81 -7.58 6.66
CA SER A 77 18.07 -6.45 5.77
C SER A 77 16.83 -5.61 5.49
N VAL A 78 17.03 -4.34 5.15
CA VAL A 78 15.95 -3.43 4.74
C VAL A 78 15.23 -3.95 3.49
N ARG A 79 15.98 -4.52 2.54
CA ARG A 79 15.41 -5.06 1.29
C ARG A 79 14.47 -6.23 1.57
N ALA A 80 14.89 -7.16 2.43
CA ALA A 80 14.06 -8.30 2.85
C ALA A 80 12.81 -7.83 3.61
N ALA A 81 12.96 -6.91 4.56
CA ALA A 81 11.83 -6.33 5.30
C ALA A 81 10.78 -5.69 4.37
N LYS A 82 11.22 -4.89 3.39
CA LYS A 82 10.32 -4.28 2.38
C LYS A 82 9.63 -5.36 1.53
N LYS A 83 10.34 -6.43 1.15
CA LYS A 83 9.76 -7.54 0.39
C LYS A 83 8.66 -8.26 1.19
N SER A 84 8.90 -8.53 2.47
CA SER A 84 7.90 -9.14 3.36
C SER A 84 6.67 -8.26 3.55
N ILE A 85 6.86 -6.95 3.78
CA ILE A 85 5.75 -5.97 3.83
C ILE A 85 4.96 -5.99 2.52
N ASN A 86 5.62 -5.99 1.36
CA ASN A 86 4.95 -5.97 0.07
C ASN A 86 4.09 -7.21 -0.17
N LYS A 87 4.59 -8.40 0.20
CA LYS A 87 3.81 -9.65 0.09
C LYS A 87 2.54 -9.58 0.92
N VAL A 88 2.66 -9.18 2.19
CA VAL A 88 1.51 -9.02 3.10
C VAL A 88 0.56 -7.95 2.61
N ALA A 89 1.07 -6.81 2.13
CA ALA A 89 0.26 -5.72 1.60
C ALA A 89 -0.59 -6.18 0.41
N LYS A 90 -0.01 -6.90 -0.56
CA LYS A 90 -0.75 -7.44 -1.71
C LYS A 90 -1.81 -8.45 -1.28
N TRP A 91 -1.45 -9.37 -0.38
CA TRP A 91 -2.37 -10.36 0.17
C TRP A 91 -3.55 -9.71 0.90
N ALA A 92 -3.30 -8.74 1.77
CA ALA A 92 -4.32 -8.06 2.55
C ALA A 92 -5.24 -7.20 1.67
N LYS A 93 -4.67 -6.42 0.73
CA LYS A 93 -5.44 -5.60 -0.22
C LYS A 93 -6.39 -6.44 -1.08
N SER A 94 -5.94 -7.60 -1.57
CA SER A 94 -6.78 -8.50 -2.37
C SER A 94 -7.97 -9.10 -1.60
N ARG A 95 -7.96 -9.00 -0.27
CA ARG A 95 -9.01 -9.52 0.62
C ARG A 95 -9.73 -8.40 1.37
N ASN A 96 -9.47 -7.14 1.02
CA ASN A 96 -10.00 -5.97 1.70
C ASN A 96 -9.73 -5.98 3.23
N LEU A 97 -8.56 -6.49 3.64
CA LEU A 97 -8.14 -6.55 5.04
C LEU A 97 -7.20 -5.40 5.39
N ASP A 98 -7.34 -4.85 6.59
CA ASP A 98 -6.30 -3.98 7.15
C ASP A 98 -5.08 -4.81 7.59
N TYR A 99 -3.92 -4.16 7.63
CA TYR A 99 -2.67 -4.80 8.01
C TYR A 99 -1.71 -3.78 8.64
N ALA A 100 -0.99 -4.21 9.66
CA ALA A 100 0.08 -3.44 10.29
C ALA A 100 1.44 -4.07 9.98
N ILE A 101 2.54 -3.47 10.46
CA ILE A 101 3.87 -4.10 10.40
C ILE A 101 3.84 -5.42 11.18
N GLU A 102 3.04 -5.47 12.25
CA GLU A 102 2.84 -6.64 13.10
C GLU A 102 2.16 -7.80 12.37
N THR A 103 1.33 -7.51 11.37
CA THR A 103 0.74 -8.55 10.51
C THR A 103 1.82 -9.34 9.77
N VAL A 104 2.97 -8.71 9.48
CA VAL A 104 4.12 -9.40 8.87
C VAL A 104 4.72 -10.43 9.83
N PHE A 105 4.79 -10.13 11.13
CA PHE A 105 5.24 -11.11 12.13
C PHE A 105 4.27 -12.28 12.25
N LYS A 106 2.98 -11.98 12.34
CA LYS A 106 1.93 -13.00 12.46
C LYS A 106 1.89 -13.94 11.25
N LYS A 107 2.34 -13.47 10.09
CA LYS A 107 2.40 -14.24 8.85
C LYS A 107 3.82 -14.68 8.46
N TRP A 108 4.79 -14.56 9.35
CA TRP A 108 6.21 -14.75 9.01
C TRP A 108 6.49 -16.12 8.40
N LEU A 109 6.04 -17.19 9.05
CA LEU A 109 6.22 -18.58 8.60
C LEU A 109 5.39 -18.92 7.35
N GLU A 110 4.39 -18.09 7.02
CA GLU A 110 3.48 -18.30 5.88
C GLU A 110 3.81 -17.38 4.68
N LEU A 111 4.85 -16.54 4.77
CA LEU A 111 5.14 -15.50 3.78
C LEU A 111 5.28 -16.03 2.35
N ASP A 112 5.77 -17.25 2.16
CA ASP A 112 5.92 -17.85 0.83
C ASP A 112 4.61 -18.46 0.28
N ARG A 113 3.64 -18.73 1.17
CA ARG A 113 2.31 -19.24 0.81
C ARG A 113 1.29 -18.11 0.60
N LEU A 114 1.59 -16.89 1.05
CA LEU A 114 0.71 -15.74 0.84
C LEU A 114 0.59 -15.39 -0.65
N LYS A 115 -0.53 -15.78 -1.24
CA LYS A 115 -0.94 -15.36 -2.58
C LYS A 115 -2.09 -14.33 -2.50
N PRO A 116 -2.04 -13.25 -3.29
CA PRO A 116 -3.21 -12.40 -3.50
C PRO A 116 -4.40 -13.27 -3.91
N LYS A 117 -5.61 -12.90 -3.45
CA LYS A 117 -6.84 -13.53 -3.92
C LYS A 117 -6.90 -13.32 -5.43
N GLU A 118 -7.15 -14.40 -6.16
CA GLU A 118 -7.34 -14.31 -7.60
C GLU A 118 -8.54 -13.43 -7.90
N VAL A 119 -8.37 -12.54 -8.88
CA VAL A 119 -9.44 -11.66 -9.35
C VAL A 119 -10.35 -12.51 -10.23
N VAL A 120 -11.31 -13.17 -9.60
CA VAL A 120 -12.32 -13.96 -10.32
C VAL A 120 -13.31 -12.99 -10.93
N LYS A 121 -13.30 -12.87 -12.25
CA LYS A 121 -14.37 -12.17 -12.97
C LYS A 121 -15.61 -13.05 -12.90
N LYS A 122 -16.74 -12.47 -12.51
CA LYS A 122 -18.02 -13.16 -12.58
C LYS A 122 -18.73 -12.73 -13.87
N PRO A 123 -19.36 -13.67 -14.59
CA PRO A 123 -20.10 -13.38 -15.81
C PRO A 123 -21.46 -12.79 -15.46
N PHE A 124 -21.88 -11.81 -16.26
CA PHE A 124 -23.17 -11.13 -16.18
C PHE A 124 -23.76 -10.99 -17.57
N PHE A 125 -25.08 -10.95 -17.65
CA PHE A 125 -25.81 -10.61 -18.86
C PHE A 125 -26.92 -9.64 -18.49
N GLN A 126 -26.99 -8.47 -19.12
CA GLN A 126 -27.98 -7.43 -18.81
C GLN A 126 -28.09 -7.13 -17.30
N ASP A 127 -26.94 -6.87 -16.65
CA ASP A 127 -26.82 -6.67 -15.19
C ASP A 127 -27.21 -7.86 -14.29
N MET A 128 -27.63 -9.00 -14.85
CA MET A 128 -27.99 -10.21 -14.10
C MET A 128 -26.81 -11.19 -14.01
N PRO A 129 -26.56 -11.81 -12.83
CA PRO A 129 -25.45 -12.75 -12.65
C PRO A 129 -25.68 -14.05 -13.42
N MET A 130 -24.60 -14.62 -13.96
CA MET A 130 -24.63 -15.88 -14.71
C MET A 130 -23.84 -16.99 -14.01
N VAL A 131 -24.24 -18.23 -14.26
CA VAL A 131 -23.57 -19.45 -13.78
C VAL A 131 -23.42 -20.44 -14.93
N TRP A 132 -22.23 -21.03 -15.05
CA TRP A 132 -21.97 -22.14 -15.95
C TRP A 132 -22.37 -23.45 -15.27
N SER A 133 -23.17 -24.27 -15.95
CA SER A 133 -23.48 -25.64 -15.51
C SER A 133 -22.53 -26.61 -16.20
N GLU A 134 -21.61 -27.21 -15.45
CA GLU A 134 -20.69 -28.22 -15.99
C GLU A 134 -21.44 -29.45 -16.51
N THR A 135 -22.51 -29.86 -15.82
CA THR A 135 -23.33 -31.03 -16.18
C THR A 135 -24.08 -30.84 -17.49
N LYS A 136 -24.61 -29.63 -17.72
CA LYS A 136 -25.40 -29.30 -18.92
C LYS A 136 -24.58 -28.63 -20.02
N LYS A 137 -23.33 -28.25 -19.72
CA LYS A 137 -22.41 -27.47 -20.58
C LYS A 137 -23.07 -26.20 -21.15
N LYS A 138 -23.79 -25.47 -20.29
CA LYS A 138 -24.59 -24.30 -20.67
C LYS A 138 -24.52 -23.20 -19.62
N TRP A 139 -24.70 -21.97 -20.07
CA TRP A 139 -24.83 -20.79 -19.22
C TRP A 139 -26.29 -20.59 -18.77
N TYR A 140 -26.46 -20.17 -17.52
CA TYR A 140 -27.76 -19.80 -16.94
C TYR A 140 -27.68 -18.38 -16.37
N VAL A 141 -28.68 -17.56 -16.66
CA VAL A 141 -28.88 -16.23 -16.09
C VAL A 141 -29.80 -16.36 -14.88
N ILE A 142 -29.37 -15.84 -13.73
CA ILE A 142 -30.16 -15.82 -12.51
C ILE A 142 -30.91 -14.50 -12.48
N LYS A 143 -32.22 -14.55 -12.73
CA LYS A 143 -33.08 -13.36 -12.73
C LYS A 143 -33.48 -12.98 -11.30
N ASP A 144 -33.84 -13.98 -10.50
CA ASP A 144 -34.23 -13.89 -9.08
C ASP A 144 -33.87 -15.22 -8.37
N ASP A 145 -33.97 -15.28 -7.04
CA ASP A 145 -33.60 -16.46 -6.21
C ASP A 145 -34.32 -17.77 -6.61
N THR A 146 -35.39 -17.68 -7.41
CA THR A 146 -36.21 -18.82 -7.85
C THR A 146 -36.20 -19.08 -9.35
N GLN A 147 -35.61 -18.21 -10.19
CA GLN A 147 -35.68 -18.33 -11.65
C GLN A 147 -34.31 -18.31 -12.33
N TRP A 148 -34.01 -19.43 -13.01
CA TRP A 148 -32.79 -19.64 -13.78
C TRP A 148 -33.18 -19.80 -15.25
N LEU A 149 -32.77 -18.85 -16.08
CA LEU A 149 -33.05 -18.87 -17.51
C LEU A 149 -31.82 -19.36 -18.27
N GLU A 150 -32.01 -20.27 -19.21
CA GLU A 150 -30.92 -20.68 -20.09
C GLU A 150 -30.48 -19.51 -20.97
N PHE A 151 -29.18 -19.26 -21.02
CA PHE A 151 -28.60 -18.22 -21.87
C PHE A 151 -28.59 -18.68 -23.32
N ALA A 152 -29.20 -17.89 -24.21
CA ALA A 152 -29.39 -18.22 -25.63
C ALA A 152 -28.83 -17.14 -26.58
N ALA A 153 -28.04 -16.19 -26.07
CA ALA A 153 -27.41 -15.12 -26.86
C ALA A 153 -25.92 -15.42 -27.13
N ASP A 154 -25.22 -14.52 -27.81
CA ASP A 154 -23.82 -14.71 -28.16
C ASP A 154 -22.89 -14.55 -26.94
N GLU A 155 -21.80 -15.33 -26.88
CA GLU A 155 -20.82 -15.23 -25.77
C GLU A 155 -20.19 -13.83 -25.66
N SER A 156 -20.15 -13.06 -26.75
CA SER A 156 -19.67 -11.68 -26.77
C SER A 156 -20.54 -10.73 -25.94
N GLU A 157 -21.78 -11.10 -25.66
CA GLU A 157 -22.72 -10.35 -24.82
C GLU A 157 -22.51 -10.60 -23.31
N ILE A 158 -21.64 -11.56 -22.95
CA ILE A 158 -21.32 -11.85 -21.56
C ILE A 158 -20.35 -10.79 -21.02
N GLU A 159 -20.83 -10.05 -20.02
CA GLU A 159 -20.04 -9.05 -19.32
C GLU A 159 -19.29 -9.68 -18.14
N TRP A 160 -17.96 -9.66 -18.23
CA TRP A 160 -17.09 -10.18 -17.17
C TRP A 160 -16.72 -9.09 -16.17
N ARG A 161 -17.45 -9.04 -15.04
CA ARG A 161 -17.29 -7.99 -14.01
C ARG A 161 -16.46 -8.47 -12.84
N ILE A 162 -15.66 -7.57 -12.26
CA ILE A 162 -14.93 -7.81 -11.01
C ILE A 162 -15.81 -7.35 -9.85
N ILE A 163 -16.35 -8.30 -9.10
CA ILE A 163 -17.08 -7.99 -7.85
C ILE A 163 -16.03 -7.84 -6.75
N LYS A 164 -15.97 -6.64 -6.15
CA LYS A 164 -15.04 -6.32 -5.05
C LYS A 164 -15.59 -6.74 -3.70
#